data_AF-A0A0L0LKU6-F1
#
_entry.id   AF-A0A0L0LKU6-F1
#
_cell.length_a   1.000
_cell.length_b   1.000
_cell.length_c   1.000
_cell.angle_alpha   90.00
_cell.angle_beta   90.00
_cell.angle_gamma   90.00
#
_symmetry.space_group_name_H-M   'P 1'
#
loop_
_entity.id
_entity.type
_entity.pdbx_description
1 polymer ?
#
loop_
_entity_poly.entity_id
_entity_poly.type
_entity_poly.pdbx_seq_one_letter_code
_entity_poly.pdbx_strand_id
1 'polypeptide(L)'
;MEGPEALNAEPSKEYKPASVDELRTWLKGKKADVELHIDLSSLVDRNTFKTAARLVKGFIEINPVVGRAVFMKATLEQKDLEMNVFSSGITFVEAN
;
A
#
# COMPACT_ATOMS: atom_id res chain seq x y z
N MET A 1 -33.83 -23.93 -17.75
CA MET A 1 -32.63 -23.12 -18.00
C MET A 1 -32.34 -22.40 -16.70
N GLU A 2 -31.40 -22.92 -15.91
CA GLU A 2 -30.94 -22.29 -14.67
C GLU A 2 -29.96 -21.19 -15.06
N GLY A 3 -30.23 -19.96 -14.63
CA GLY A 3 -29.34 -18.81 -14.83
C GLY A 3 -28.09 -18.93 -13.95
N PRO A 4 -26.98 -18.29 -14.32
CA PRO A 4 -25.76 -18.36 -13.53
C PRO A 4 -26.02 -17.68 -12.18
N GLU A 5 -26.00 -18.47 -11.11
CA GLU A 5 -25.88 -17.95 -9.75
C GLU A 5 -24.63 -17.08 -9.71
N ALA A 6 -24.84 -15.76 -9.65
CA ALA A 6 -23.78 -14.81 -9.41
C ALA A 6 -23.12 -15.22 -8.09
N LEU A 7 -21.87 -15.64 -8.18
CA LEU A 7 -20.94 -15.80 -7.08
C LEU A 7 -21.01 -14.54 -6.21
N ASN A 8 -21.80 -14.59 -5.14
CA ASN A 8 -21.67 -13.72 -3.99
C ASN A 8 -20.34 -14.09 -3.32
N ALA A 9 -19.23 -13.65 -3.91
CA ALA A 9 -17.94 -13.68 -3.27
C ALA A 9 -18.05 -12.70 -2.08
N GLU A 10 -18.30 -13.25 -0.90
CA GLU A 10 -18.21 -12.50 0.35
C GLU A 10 -16.89 -11.71 0.34
N PRO A 11 -16.89 -10.43 0.74
CA PRO A 11 -15.66 -9.66 0.82
C PRO A 11 -14.70 -10.42 1.72
N SER A 12 -13.55 -10.79 1.15
CA SER A 12 -12.53 -11.59 1.81
C SER A 12 -12.26 -11.00 3.19
N LYS A 13 -12.52 -11.76 4.26
CA LYS A 13 -12.26 -11.36 5.64
C LYS A 13 -10.87 -10.73 5.71
N GLU A 14 -10.84 -9.47 6.15
CA GLU A 14 -9.62 -8.70 6.33
C GLU A 14 -8.66 -9.48 7.24
N TYR A 15 -7.57 -10.00 6.67
CA TYR A 15 -6.59 -10.79 7.41
C TYR A 15 -5.72 -9.83 8.23
N LYS A 16 -5.76 -9.96 9.56
CA LYS A 16 -4.94 -9.18 10.50
C LYS A 16 -3.86 -10.09 11.09
N PRO A 17 -2.64 -10.11 10.54
CA PRO A 17 -1.56 -10.90 11.10
C PRO A 17 -1.17 -10.39 12.48
N ALA A 18 -0.90 -11.31 13.41
CA ALA A 18 -0.50 -11.00 14.78
C ALA A 18 1.02 -10.72 14.90
N SER A 19 1.81 -11.03 13.87
CA SER A 19 3.25 -10.78 13.84
C SER A 19 3.81 -10.58 12.43
N VAL A 20 5.03 -10.02 12.34
CA VAL A 20 5.75 -9.79 11.08
C VAL A 20 6.08 -11.11 10.37
N ASP A 21 6.42 -12.16 11.12
CA ASP A 21 6.74 -13.48 10.54
C ASP A 21 5.49 -14.20 10.00
N GLU A 22 4.35 -14.00 10.67
CA GLU A 22 3.05 -14.50 10.19
C GLU A 22 2.64 -13.78 8.90
N LEU A 23 2.79 -12.46 8.86
CA LEU A 23 2.59 -11.67 7.64
C LEU A 23 3.50 -12.15 6.50
N ARG A 24 4.79 -12.37 6.75
CA ARG A 24 5.74 -12.88 5.74
C ARG A 24 5.34 -14.26 5.21
N THR A 25 4.90 -15.15 6.08
CA THR A 25 4.49 -16.50 5.72
C THR A 25 3.21 -16.48 4.88
N TRP A 26 2.24 -15.66 5.28
CA TRP A 26 1.00 -15.42 4.53
C TRP A 26 1.27 -14.82 3.14
N LEU A 27 2.14 -13.80 3.07
CA LEU A 27 2.55 -13.18 1.81
C LEU A 27 3.29 -14.14 0.88
N LYS A 28 4.14 -15.04 1.40
CA LYS A 28 4.84 -16.06 0.60
C LYS A 28 3.88 -17.08 -0.05
N GLY A 29 2.79 -17.42 0.64
CA GLY A 29 1.77 -18.34 0.14
C GLY A 29 0.83 -17.72 -0.90
N LYS A 30 0.68 -16.40 -0.87
CA LYS A 30 -0.10 -15.66 -1.87
C LYS A 30 0.81 -15.16 -2.99
N LYS A 31 0.90 -15.93 -4.08
CA LYS A 31 1.33 -15.44 -5.42
C LYS A 31 0.34 -14.40 -6.01
N ALA A 32 -0.49 -13.78 -5.18
CA ALA A 32 -1.53 -12.85 -5.59
C ALA A 32 -0.99 -11.43 -5.47
N ASP A 33 -1.33 -10.60 -6.44
CA ASP A 33 -0.97 -9.20 -6.53
C ASP A 33 -1.36 -8.45 -5.24
N VAL A 34 -0.40 -8.34 -4.33
CA VAL A 34 -0.58 -7.60 -3.08
C VAL A 34 -0.48 -6.13 -3.42
N GLU A 35 -1.60 -5.43 -3.25
CA GLU A 35 -1.61 -3.97 -3.28
C GLU A 35 -1.34 -3.43 -1.88
N LEU A 36 -0.39 -2.50 -1.78
CA LEU A 36 -0.11 -1.81 -0.53
C LEU A 36 -0.69 -0.40 -0.61
N HIS A 37 -1.67 -0.11 0.24
CA HIS A 37 -2.31 1.20 0.33
C HIS A 37 -1.82 1.91 1.59
N ILE A 38 -1.25 3.10 1.44
CA ILE A 38 -0.64 3.87 2.52
C ILE A 38 -1.24 5.27 2.51
N ASP A 39 -1.78 5.71 3.64
CA ASP A 39 -2.33 7.05 3.79
C ASP A 39 -1.42 7.90 4.68
N LEU A 40 -0.78 8.90 4.09
CA LEU A 40 0.04 9.89 4.79
C LEU A 40 -0.63 11.27 4.83
N SER A 41 -1.85 11.40 4.30
CA SER A 41 -2.54 12.70 4.14
C SER A 41 -2.78 13.42 5.47
N SER A 42 -2.92 12.68 6.56
CA SER A 42 -3.10 13.23 7.91
C SER A 42 -1.80 13.77 8.54
N LEU A 43 -0.63 13.51 7.96
CA LEU A 43 0.66 13.96 8.48
C LEU A 43 0.94 15.41 8.07
N VAL A 44 0.39 16.35 8.84
CA VAL A 44 0.52 17.80 8.58
C VAL A 44 1.93 18.35 8.84
N ASP A 45 2.69 17.74 9.74
CA ASP A 45 4.06 18.16 9.99
C ASP A 45 5.00 17.73 8.85
N ARG A 46 5.73 18.71 8.31
CA ARG A 46 6.62 18.53 7.16
C ARG A 46 7.69 17.47 7.42
N ASN A 47 8.38 17.51 8.57
CA ASN A 47 9.50 16.59 8.81
C ASN A 47 9.01 15.16 9.07
N THR A 48 7.88 15.03 9.77
CA THR A 48 7.20 13.78 10.03
C THR A 48 6.74 13.13 8.72
N PHE A 49 6.08 13.89 7.84
CA PHE A 49 5.70 13.41 6.51
C PHE A 49 6.90 12.92 5.71
N LYS A 50 7.97 13.74 5.60
CA LYS A 50 9.18 13.38 4.83
C LYS A 50 9.83 12.10 5.34
N THR A 51 9.87 11.93 6.66
CA THR A 51 10.42 10.73 7.29
C THR A 51 9.58 9.50 6.95
N ALA A 52 8.25 9.60 7.10
CA ALA A 52 7.33 8.51 6.80
C ALA A 52 7.40 8.10 5.31
N ALA A 53 7.37 9.07 4.39
CA ALA A 53 7.46 8.81 2.96
C ALA A 53 8.75 8.06 2.57
N ARG A 54 9.90 8.43 3.16
CA ARG A 54 11.18 7.75 2.92
C ARG A 54 11.24 6.35 3.51
N LEU A 55 10.64 6.13 4.68
CA LEU A 55 10.53 4.79 5.26
C LEU A 55 9.71 3.87 4.37
N VAL A 56 8.60 4.37 3.81
CA VAL A 56 7.79 3.63 2.84
C VAL A 56 8.63 3.26 1.60
N LYS A 57 9.33 4.22 1.02
CA LYS A 57 10.23 3.97 -0.11
C LYS A 57 11.23 2.85 0.21
N GLY A 58 11.95 2.96 1.32
CA GLY A 58 12.93 1.96 1.72
C GLY A 58 12.32 0.58 1.96
N PHE A 59 11.11 0.51 2.53
CA PHE A 59 10.40 -0.75 2.70
C PHE A 59 10.10 -1.44 1.36
N ILE A 60 9.64 -0.69 0.36
CA ILE A 60 9.32 -1.21 -0.98
C ILE A 60 10.58 -1.69 -1.69
N GLU A 61 11.66 -0.91 -1.62
CA GLU A 61 12.95 -1.27 -2.23
C GLU A 61 13.52 -2.58 -1.67
N ILE A 62 13.31 -2.85 -0.38
CA ILE A 62 13.77 -4.08 0.28
C ILE A 62 12.79 -5.25 0.06
N ASN A 63 11.51 -4.98 -0.18
CA ASN A 63 10.45 -5.99 -0.32
C ASN A 63 9.73 -5.90 -1.68
N PRO A 64 10.43 -6.16 -2.80
CA PRO A 64 9.86 -6.01 -4.14
C PRO A 64 8.66 -6.92 -4.41
N VAL A 65 8.52 -8.03 -3.66
CA VAL A 65 7.38 -8.96 -3.78
C VAL A 65 6.05 -8.33 -3.32
N VAL A 66 6.09 -7.36 -2.41
CA VAL A 66 4.92 -6.60 -1.91
C VAL A 66 4.60 -5.41 -2.84
N GLY A 67 5.49 -5.09 -3.77
CA GLY A 67 5.49 -3.85 -4.54
C GLY A 67 4.94 -3.94 -5.96
N ARG A 68 4.08 -4.92 -6.29
CA ARG A 68 3.48 -4.97 -7.63
C ARG A 68 2.57 -3.77 -7.92
N ALA A 69 1.87 -3.28 -6.90
CA ALA A 69 1.19 -1.98 -6.94
C ALA A 69 1.18 -1.36 -5.53
N VAL A 70 1.86 -0.23 -5.39
CA VAL A 70 1.83 0.55 -4.14
C VAL A 70 1.11 1.86 -4.41
N PHE A 71 0.12 2.18 -3.59
CA PHE A 71 -0.67 3.39 -3.67
C PHE A 71 -0.43 4.22 -2.41
N MET A 72 -0.03 5.47 -2.60
CA MET A 72 0.20 6.39 -1.49
C MET A 72 -0.72 7.60 -1.61
N LYS A 73 -1.55 7.78 -0.59
CA LYS A 73 -2.43 8.93 -0.46
C LYS A 73 -1.74 10.07 0.27
N ALA A 74 -1.69 11.24 -0.36
CA ALA A 74 -1.12 12.47 0.18
C ALA A 74 -1.74 13.70 -0.52
N THR A 75 -1.57 14.89 0.04
CA THR A 75 -1.90 16.14 -0.66
C THR A 75 -0.88 16.44 -1.76
N LEU A 76 -1.21 17.34 -2.70
CA LEU A 76 -0.26 17.79 -3.73
C LEU A 76 0.99 18.45 -3.12
N GLU A 77 0.81 19.30 -2.10
CA GLU A 77 1.94 19.94 -1.42
C GLU A 77 2.87 18.89 -0.77
N GLN A 78 2.30 17.87 -0.14
CA GLN A 78 3.06 16.74 0.41
C GLN A 78 3.79 15.95 -0.68
N LYS A 79 3.19 15.73 -1.84
CA LYS A 79 3.85 15.09 -2.98
C LYS A 79 5.08 15.88 -3.44
N ASP A 80 4.95 17.19 -3.54
CA ASP A 80 6.04 18.08 -3.97
C ASP A 80 7.20 18.10 -2.96
N LEU A 81 6.92 17.86 -1.67
CA LEU A 81 7.95 17.77 -0.63
C LEU A 81 8.88 16.55 -0.77
N GLU A 82 8.42 15.45 -1.37
CA GLU A 82 9.17 14.20 -1.54
C GLU A 82 8.92 13.54 -2.91
N MET A 83 9.06 14.29 -4.02
CA MET A 83 8.88 13.74 -5.38
C MET A 83 9.71 12.46 -5.64
N ASN A 84 10.90 12.35 -5.02
CA ASN A 84 11.79 11.20 -5.15
C ASN A 84 11.24 9.91 -4.53
N VAL A 85 10.20 10.00 -3.69
CA VAL A 85 9.49 8.83 -3.15
C VAL A 85 8.45 8.35 -4.17
N PHE A 86 7.70 9.26 -4.77
CA PHE A 86 6.65 8.95 -5.74
C PHE A 86 7.18 8.46 -7.10
N SER A 87 8.48 8.59 -7.36
CA SER A 87 9.12 8.06 -8.57
C SER A 87 9.54 6.58 -8.48
N SER A 88 9.44 5.96 -7.29
CA SER A 88 9.96 4.60 -7.02
C SER A 88 8.93 3.48 -7.23
N GLY A 89 8.04 3.61 -8.22
CA GLY A 89 6.96 2.63 -8.45
C GLY A 89 5.78 2.77 -7.48
N ILE A 90 5.66 3.93 -6.83
CA ILE A 90 4.50 4.30 -6.00
C ILE A 90 3.53 5.12 -6.84
N THR A 91 2.29 4.68 -6.92
CA THR A 91 1.19 5.45 -7.51
C THR A 91 0.68 6.47 -6.50
N PHE A 92 0.67 7.74 -6.88
CA PHE A 92 0.11 8.81 -6.07
C PHE A 92 -1.42 8.80 -6.12
N VAL A 93 -2.06 8.91 -4.96
CA VAL A 93 -3.51 9.11 -4.78
C VAL A 93 -3.71 10.46 -4.10
N GLU A 94 -4.44 11.37 -4.74
CA GLU A 94 -4.66 12.70 -4.18
C GLU A 94 -5.62 12.64 -2.98
N ALA A 95 -5.23 13.27 -1.88
CA ALA A 95 -6.12 13.54 -0.77
C ALA A 95 -6.90 14.83 -1.02
N ASN A 96 -8.23 14.74 -0.94
CA ASN A 96 -9.13 15.90 -0.94
C ASN A 96 -8.94 16.78 0.29
#